data_AF-A0A257LLZ0-F1
#
_entry.id   AF-A0A257LLZ0-F1
#
_cell.length_a   1.000
_cell.length_b   1.000
_cell.length_c   1.000
_cell.angle_alpha   90.00
_cell.angle_beta   90.00
_cell.angle_gamma   90.00
#
_symmetry.space_group_name_H-M   'P 1'
#
loop_
_entity.id
_entity.type
_entity.pdbx_description
1 polymer ?
#
loop_
_entity_poly.entity_id
_entity_poly.type
_entity_poly.pdbx_seq_one_letter_code
_entity_poly.pdbx_strand_id
1 'polypeptide(L)' 'MKDSLRHQLQRLGMRLAELDAHLADPQLGQDINRYRSVSREQAETAALVQRFEAYQQREADLAEARAMLSDPSLADFAQ' A
#
# COMPACT_ATOMS: atom_id res chain seq x y z
N MET A 1 12.34 -6.19 6.02
CA MET A 1 11.55 -5.37 6.97
C MET A 1 11.21 -6.20 8.21
N LYS A 2 11.01 -5.60 9.40
CA LYS A 2 10.52 -6.32 10.59
C LYS A 2 9.05 -6.71 10.40
N ASP A 3 8.66 -7.93 10.77
CA ASP A 3 7.30 -8.43 10.58
C ASP A 3 6.24 -7.62 11.32
N SER A 4 6.56 -7.12 12.52
CA SER A 4 5.66 -6.27 13.28
C SER A 4 5.30 -4.98 12.54
N LEU A 5 6.27 -4.36 11.87
CA LEU A 5 6.05 -3.17 11.04
C LEU A 5 5.25 -3.52 9.77
N ARG A 6 5.52 -4.68 9.15
CA ARG A 6 4.74 -5.17 8.01
C ARG A 6 3.26 -5.29 8.36
N HIS A 7 2.96 -5.96 9.47
CA HIS A 7 1.58 -6.13 9.94
C HIS A 7 0.93 -4.79 10.29
N GLN A 8 1.68 -3.84 10.86
CA GLN A 8 1.16 -2.49 11.11
C GLN A 8 0.76 -1.77 9.82
N LEU A 9 1.61 -1.80 8.79
CA LEU A 9 1.32 -1.17 7.50
C LEU A 9 0.15 -1.85 6.76
N GLN A 10 0.03 -3.17 6.86
CA GLN A 10 -1.14 -3.90 6.33
C GLN A 10 -2.44 -3.47 7.01
N ARG A 11 -2.44 -3.27 8.33
CA ARG A 11 -3.61 -2.74 9.05
C ARG A 11 -3.95 -1.30 8.62
N LEU A 12 -2.96 -0.49 8.28
CA LEU A 12 -3.23 0.84 7.72
C LEU A 12 -3.94 0.77 6.36
N GLY A 13 -3.69 -0.26 5.55
CA GLY A 13 -4.45 -0.52 4.32
C GLY A 13 -5.95 -0.78 4.59
N MET A 14 -6.25 -1.58 5.62
CA MET A 14 -7.64 -1.80 6.05
C MET A 14 -8.28 -0.51 6.58
N ARG A 15 -7.53 0.25 7.39
CA ARG A 15 -7.99 1.55 7.91
C ARG A 15 -8.26 2.56 6.80
N LEU A 16 -7.45 2.58 5.75
CA LEU A 16 -7.66 3.45 4.60
C LEU A 16 -9.02 3.17 3.94
N ALA A 17 -9.34 1.90 3.71
CA ALA A 17 -10.63 1.51 3.13
C ALA A 17 -11.82 1.92 4.01
N GLU A 18 -11.69 1.84 5.34
CA GLU A 18 -12.71 2.34 6.27
C GLU A 18 -12.89 3.86 6.18
N LEU A 19 -11.77 4.61 6.10
CA LEU A 19 -11.79 6.06 5.99
C LEU A 19 -12.41 6.52 4.66
N ASP A 20 -12.10 5.83 3.56
CA ASP A 20 -12.69 6.07 2.26
C ASP A 20 -14.22 5.82 2.27
N ALA A 21 -14.65 4.73 2.91
CA ALA A 21 -16.07 4.44 3.07
C ALA A 21 -16.78 5.50 3.92
N HIS A 22 -16.12 6.01 4.98
CA HIS A 22 -16.68 7.05 5.82
C HIS A 22 -16.77 8.40 5.09
N LEU A 23 -15.78 8.75 4.26
CA LEU A 23 -15.82 9.95 3.42
C LEU A 23 -16.91 9.89 2.34
N ALA A 24 -17.29 8.69 1.90
CA ALA A 24 -18.37 8.49 0.96
C ALA A 24 -19.77 8.63 1.59
N ASP A 25 -19.89 8.66 2.92
CA ASP A 25 -21.16 8.82 3.64
C ASP A 25 -21.67 10.28 3.55
N PRO A 26 -22.84 10.55 2.93
CA PRO A 26 -23.42 11.88 2.87
C PRO A 26 -23.73 12.49 4.24
N GLN A 27 -23.92 11.69 5.28
CA GLN A 27 -24.13 12.18 6.65
C GLN A 27 -22.89 12.85 7.21
N LEU A 28 -21.69 12.36 6.86
CA LEU A 28 -20.43 12.99 7.28
C LEU A 28 -20.28 14.39 6.65
N GLY A 29 -20.78 14.57 5.43
CA GLY A 29 -20.80 15.86 4.74
C GLY A 29 -21.62 16.96 5.44
N GLN A 30 -22.51 16.59 6.38
CA GLN A 30 -23.31 17.54 7.17
C GLN A 30 -22.51 18.17 8.33
N ASP A 31 -21.37 17.61 8.72
CA ASP A 31 -20.46 18.15 9.73
C ASP A 31 -19.07 18.40 9.11
N ILE A 32 -18.85 19.64 8.68
CA ILE A 32 -17.62 20.04 7.99
C ILE A 32 -16.36 19.85 8.85
N ASN A 33 -16.46 19.93 10.18
CA ASN A 33 -15.31 19.76 11.06
C ASN A 33 -14.92 18.27 11.13
N ARG A 34 -15.92 17.38 11.26
CA ARG A 34 -15.68 15.94 11.19
C ARG A 34 -15.17 15.51 9.83
N TYR A 35 -15.78 16.01 8.74
CA TYR A 35 -15.32 15.72 7.38
C TYR A 35 -13.84 16.09 7.18
N ARG A 36 -13.42 17.29 7.60
CA ARG A 36 -12.02 17.72 7.51
C ARG A 36 -11.07 16.84 8.33
N SER A 37 -11.49 16.43 9.53
CA SER A 37 -10.69 15.54 10.37
C SER A 37 -10.48 14.18 9.70
N VAL A 38 -11.54 13.58 9.18
CA VAL A 38 -11.49 12.27 8.50
C VAL A 38 -10.69 12.37 7.20
N SER A 39 -10.90 13.42 6.42
CA SER A 39 -10.18 13.66 5.16
C SER A 39 -8.67 13.81 5.40
N ARG A 40 -8.27 14.47 6.49
CA ARG A 40 -6.86 14.58 6.87
C ARG A 40 -6.27 13.23 7.26
N GLU A 41 -6.94 12.47 8.12
CA GLU A 41 -6.49 11.13 8.53
C GLU A 41 -6.38 10.18 7.33
N GLN A 42 -7.35 10.25 6.41
CA GLN A 42 -7.36 9.49 5.16
C GLN A 42 -6.13 9.82 4.31
N ALA A 43 -5.83 11.11 4.10
CA ALA A 43 -4.70 11.53 3.28
C ALA A 43 -3.34 11.11 3.90
N GLU A 44 -3.20 11.25 5.22
CA GLU A 44 -1.99 10.82 5.94
C GLU A 44 -1.82 9.28 5.86
N THR A 45 -2.91 8.53 6.00
CA THR A 45 -2.90 7.06 5.89
C THR A 45 -2.60 6.61 4.46
N ALA A 46 -3.22 7.25 3.46
CA ALA A 46 -3.04 6.95 2.04
C ALA A 46 -1.57 7.07 1.62
N ALA A 47 -0.90 8.14 2.04
CA ALA A 47 0.52 8.35 1.72
C ALA A 47 1.42 7.21 2.26
N LEU A 48 1.13 6.69 3.45
CA LEU A 48 1.87 5.57 4.04
C LEU A 48 1.58 4.26 3.31
N VAL A 49 0.31 3.99 2.98
CA VAL A 49 -0.11 2.79 2.26
C VAL A 49 0.52 2.76 0.86
N GLN A 50 0.46 3.85 0.10
CA GLN A 50 1.08 3.95 -1.22
C GLN A 50 2.58 3.68 -1.19
N ARG A 51 3.29 4.21 -0.18
CA ARG A 51 4.72 3.95 -0.02
C ARG A 51 5.00 2.49 0.30
N PHE A 52 4.13 1.85 1.09
CA PHE A 52 4.24 0.43 1.40
C PHE A 52 3.95 -0.46 0.19
N GLU A 53 2.95 -0.13 -0.62
CA GLU A 53 2.66 -0.81 -1.89
C GLU A 53 3.84 -0.72 -2.86
N ALA A 54 4.42 0.46 -3.03
CA ALA A 54 5.63 0.64 -3.85
C ALA A 54 6.79 -0.20 -3.33
N TYR A 55 6.98 -0.30 -2.01
CA TYR A 55 7.98 -1.17 -1.41
C TYR A 55 7.71 -2.66 -1.73
N GLN A 56 6.47 -3.13 -1.58
CA GLN A 56 6.09 -4.51 -1.88
C GLN A 56 6.31 -4.84 -3.36
N GLN A 57 6.00 -3.91 -4.26
CA GLN A 57 6.29 -4.08 -5.68
C GLN A 57 7.80 -4.27 -5.93
N ARG A 58 8.65 -3.45 -5.32
CA ARG A 58 10.11 -3.61 -5.45
C ARG A 58 10.61 -4.93 -4.87
N GLU A 59 10.01 -5.44 -3.79
CA GLU A 59 10.34 -6.77 -3.27
C GLU A 59 9.97 -7.87 -4.28
N ALA A 60 8.79 -7.77 -4.91
CA ALA A 60 8.36 -8.70 -5.95
C ALA A 60 9.27 -8.65 -7.18
N ASP A 61 9.55 -7.44 -7.70
CA ASP A 61 10.43 -7.22 -8.85
C ASP A 61 11.82 -7.84 -8.61
N LEU A 62 12.38 -7.67 -7.39
CA LEU A 62 13.68 -8.24 -7.03
C LEU A 62 13.63 -9.78 -6.96
N ALA A 63 12.55 -10.34 -6.41
CA ALA A 63 12.38 -11.79 -6.32
C ALA A 63 12.27 -12.42 -7.71
N GLU A 64 11.51 -11.79 -8.61
CA GLU A 64 11.37 -12.21 -10.00
C GLU A 64 12.71 -12.13 -10.75
N ALA A 65 13.43 -11.02 -10.66
CA ALA A 65 14.75 -10.88 -11.28
C ALA A 65 15.76 -11.93 -10.79
N ARG A 66 15.73 -12.28 -9.49
CA ARG A 66 16.56 -13.35 -8.93
C ARG A 66 16.15 -14.73 -9.45
N ALA A 67 14.85 -14.99 -9.62
CA ALA A 67 14.37 -16.23 -10.20
C ALA A 67 14.83 -16.38 -11.65
N MET A 68 14.74 -15.31 -12.45
CA MET A 68 15.24 -15.29 -13.84
C MET A 68 16.74 -15.57 -13.94
N LEU A 69 17.56 -14.97 -13.06
CA LEU A 69 19.01 -15.24 -13.00
C LEU A 69 19.35 -16.68 -12.59
N SER A 70 18.46 -17.31 -11.82
CA SER A 70 18.65 -18.68 -11.33
C SER A 70 18.14 -19.72 -12.31
N ASP A 71 17.49 -19.29 -13.40
CA ASP A 71 17.02 -20.17 -14.48
C ASP A 71 18.13 -20.32 -15.54
N PRO A 72 18.81 -21.47 -15.60
CA PRO A 72 19.89 -21.69 -16.56
C PRO A 72 19.39 -21.73 -18.02
N SER A 73 18.07 -21.88 -18.27
CA SER A 73 17.52 -21.83 -19.63
C SER A 73 17.47 -20.42 -20.24
N LEU A 74 17.57 -19.37 -19.43
CA LEU A 74 17.68 -17.98 -19.90
C LEU A 74 19.12 -17.57 -20.27
N ALA A 75 20.14 -18.36 -19.89
CA ALA A 75 21.53 -18.10 -20.26
C ALA A 75 21.79 -18.27 -21.77
N ASP A 76 20.98 -19.08 -22.46
CA ASP A 76 21.13 -19.39 -23.88
C ASP A 76 20.50 -18.34 -24.82
N PHE A 77 19.68 -17.40 -24.32
CA PHE A 77 19.08 -16.34 -25.13
C PHE A 77 19.97 -15.09 -25.30
N ALA A 78 21.19 -15.11 -24.74
CA ALA A 78 22.16 -14.02 -24.86
C ALA A 78 23.21 -14.24 -25.99
N GLN A 79 22.93 -15.11 -26.98
CA GLN A 79 23.74 -15.27 -28.20
C GLN A 79 23.14 -14.55 -29.41
#